data_AF-A0AAQ3NGY7-F1
#
_entry.id   AF-A0AAQ3NGY7-F1
#
_cell.length_a   1.000
_cell.length_b   1.000
_cell.length_c   1.000
_cell.angle_alpha   90.00
_cell.angle_beta   90.00
_cell.angle_gamma   90.00
#
_symmetry.space_group_name_H-M   'P 1'
#
loop_
_entity.id
_entity.type
_entity.pdbx_description
1 polymer ?
#
loop_
_entity_poly.entity_id
_entity_poly.type
_entity_poly.pdbx_seq_one_letter_code
_entity_poly.pdbx_strand_id
1 'polypeptide(L)'
;MWTLDTSWLLTPIKPSPLNHLFPGTIFLLLLLLLLLQGFFVISEFDSALLTLIEHREDLVKQCLLKGTHLVQAIADALFTLPSTEDVDGPLVNLPPPLTKLPREKHVIPHSYSSFKSKGYKI
;
A
#
# COMPACT_ATOMS: atom_id res chain seq x y z
N MET A 1 44.13 51.63 -57.73
CA MET A 1 44.97 50.83 -56.80
C MET A 1 44.56 51.25 -55.40
N TRP A 2 43.62 50.54 -54.78
CA TRP A 2 43.08 50.89 -53.47
C TRP A 2 43.89 50.13 -52.42
N THR A 3 44.62 50.85 -51.57
CA THR A 3 45.32 50.27 -50.43
C THR A 3 44.30 49.98 -49.33
N LEU A 4 44.00 48.69 -49.11
CA LEU A 4 43.20 48.23 -47.98
C LEU A 4 43.99 48.49 -46.70
N ASP A 5 43.54 49.47 -45.92
CA ASP A 5 44.09 49.77 -44.60
C ASP A 5 43.60 48.72 -43.58
N THR A 6 44.48 47.78 -43.24
CA THR A 6 44.25 46.69 -42.28
C THR A 6 44.47 47.11 -40.82
N SER A 7 44.38 48.41 -40.50
CA SER A 7 44.61 48.92 -39.13
C SER A 7 43.55 48.54 -38.10
N TRP A 8 42.44 47.90 -38.49
CA TRP A 8 41.34 47.51 -37.60
C TRP A 8 41.41 46.06 -37.07
N LEU A 9 42.36 45.24 -37.53
CA LEU A 9 42.41 43.80 -37.21
C LEU A 9 43.29 43.44 -35.99
N LEU A 10 43.82 44.42 -35.27
CA LEU A 10 44.65 44.20 -34.06
C LEU A 10 44.18 45.05 -32.88
N THR A 11 42.88 45.06 -32.59
CA THR A 11 42.44 45.41 -31.24
C THR A 11 42.58 44.17 -30.36
N PRO A 12 43.45 44.16 -29.34
CA PRO A 12 43.50 43.05 -28.41
C PRO A 12 42.13 42.96 -27.71
N ILE A 13 41.49 41.80 -27.81
CA ILE A 13 40.32 41.46 -27.00
C ILE A 13 40.78 41.56 -25.56
N LYS A 14 40.41 42.65 -24.90
CA LYS A 14 40.68 42.89 -23.49
C LYS A 14 40.01 41.76 -22.72
N PRO A 15 40.75 40.86 -22.04
CA PRO A 15 40.11 39.86 -21.20
C PRO A 15 39.37 40.60 -20.10
N SER A 16 38.04 40.48 -20.10
CA SER A 16 37.21 40.92 -18.99
C SER A 16 37.79 40.36 -17.69
N PRO A 17 37.94 41.18 -16.63
CA PRO A 17 38.41 40.65 -15.35
C PRO A 17 37.33 39.71 -14.81
N LEU A 18 37.54 38.41 -14.97
CA LEU A 18 36.76 37.35 -14.32
C LEU A 18 37.04 37.31 -12.80
N ASN A 19 37.33 38.45 -12.17
CA ASN A 19 37.82 38.54 -10.80
C ASN A 19 37.15 39.74 -10.10
N HIS A 20 35.82 39.75 -10.08
CA HIS A 20 35.09 40.41 -9.00
C HIS A 20 33.86 39.60 -8.67
N LEU A 21 34.10 38.33 -8.35
CA LEU A 21 33.10 37.48 -7.71
C LEU A 21 32.90 38.02 -6.30
N PHE A 22 32.06 39.05 -6.17
CA PHE A 22 31.74 39.69 -4.91
C PHE A 22 31.39 38.60 -3.89
N PRO A 23 31.87 38.65 -2.64
CA PRO A 23 31.61 37.59 -1.66
C PRO A 23 30.12 37.27 -1.47
N GLY A 24 29.24 38.25 -1.72
CA GLY A 24 27.79 38.04 -1.74
C GLY A 24 27.27 37.14 -2.88
N THR A 25 27.92 37.14 -4.05
CA THR A 25 27.53 36.25 -5.17
C THR A 25 27.85 34.79 -4.87
N ILE A 26 28.98 34.51 -4.23
CA ILE A 26 29.36 33.16 -3.79
C ILE A 26 28.37 32.66 -2.73
N PHE A 27 28.02 33.53 -1.77
CA PHE A 27 27.05 33.21 -0.74
C PHE A 27 25.68 32.87 -1.31
N LEU A 28 25.18 33.65 -2.28
CA LEU A 28 23.91 33.38 -2.96
C LEU A 28 23.96 32.08 -3.78
N LEU A 29 25.08 31.79 -4.43
CA LEU A 29 25.24 30.57 -5.24
C LEU A 29 25.37 29.32 -4.35
N LEU A 30 26.04 29.44 -3.19
CA LEU A 30 26.09 28.40 -2.17
C LEU A 30 24.72 28.18 -1.52
N LEU A 31 23.99 29.26 -1.21
CA LEU A 31 22.62 29.19 -0.70
C LEU A 31 21.69 28.54 -1.73
N LEU A 32 21.81 28.88 -3.01
CA LEU A 32 21.06 28.25 -4.09
C LEU A 32 21.42 26.77 -4.23
N LEU A 33 22.69 26.40 -4.15
CA LEU A 33 23.11 24.98 -4.15
C LEU A 33 22.56 24.21 -2.94
N LEU A 34 22.55 24.81 -1.74
CA LEU A 34 21.96 24.20 -0.55
C LEU A 34 20.44 24.04 -0.69
N LEU A 35 19.75 25.03 -1.27
CA LEU A 35 18.32 24.95 -1.54
C LEU A 35 17.99 23.91 -2.63
N LEU A 36 18.82 23.80 -3.67
CA LEU A 36 18.66 22.81 -4.73
C LEU A 36 18.91 21.39 -4.20
N GLN A 37 19.93 21.19 -3.37
CA GLN A 37 20.20 19.92 -2.72
C GLN A 37 19.06 19.53 -1.76
N GLY A 38 18.56 20.49 -0.98
CA GLY A 38 17.41 20.28 -0.10
C GLY A 38 16.13 19.93 -0.86
N PHE A 39 15.84 20.65 -1.95
CA PHE A 39 14.68 20.40 -2.81
C PHE A 39 14.75 19.01 -3.46
N PHE A 40 15.92 18.60 -3.95
CA PHE A 40 16.14 17.28 -4.53
C PHE A 40 15.86 16.15 -3.52
N VAL A 41 16.33 16.28 -2.27
CA VAL A 41 16.07 15.30 -1.20
C VAL A 41 14.57 15.26 -0.83
N ILE A 42 13.88 16.40 -0.83
CA ILE A 42 12.43 16.46 -0.55
C ILE A 42 11.64 15.76 -1.66
N SER A 43 12.00 15.96 -2.94
CA SER A 43 11.33 15.30 -4.06
C SER A 43 11.51 13.78 -4.05
N GLU A 44 12.68 13.28 -3.64
CA GLU A 44 12.92 11.83 -3.53
C GLU A 44 12.15 11.21 -2.36
N PHE A 45 11.99 11.94 -1.25
CA PHE A 45 11.18 11.51 -0.10
C PHE A 45 9.68 11.40 -0.46
N ASP A 46 9.16 12.35 -1.25
CA ASP A 46 7.74 12.36 -1.66
C ASP A 46 7.41 11.21 -2.62
N SER A 47 8.34 10.85 -3.51
CA SER A 47 8.19 9.69 -4.41
C SER A 47 8.11 8.36 -3.66
N ALA A 48 8.93 8.17 -2.62
CA ALA A 48 8.87 6.97 -1.78
C ALA A 48 7.56 6.89 -0.97
N LEU A 49 7.03 8.04 -0.54
CA LEU A 49 5.78 8.11 0.19
C LEU A 49 4.57 7.82 -0.71
N LEU A 50 4.56 8.37 -1.94
CA LEU A 50 3.54 8.09 -2.95
C LEU A 50 3.50 6.61 -3.33
N THR A 51 4.65 5.97 -3.58
CA THR A 51 4.70 4.54 -3.94
C THR A 51 4.21 3.63 -2.79
N LEU A 52 4.48 4.00 -1.53
CA LEU A 52 3.96 3.26 -0.38
C LEU A 52 2.45 3.38 -0.25
N ILE A 53 1.88 4.57 -0.48
CA ILE A 53 0.42 4.76 -0.48
C ILE A 53 -0.23 3.97 -1.60
N GLU A 54 0.30 4.04 -2.83
CA GLU A 54 -0.19 3.27 -3.96
C GLU A 54 -0.16 1.76 -3.69
N HIS A 55 0.92 1.25 -3.09
CA HIS A 55 1.01 -0.17 -2.74
C HIS A 55 -0.04 -0.60 -1.72
N ARG A 56 -0.32 0.24 -0.71
CA ARG A 56 -1.37 -0.05 0.28
C ARG A 56 -2.75 -0.03 -0.35
N GLU A 57 -3.03 0.94 -1.21
CA GLU A 57 -4.30 1.01 -1.93
C GLU A 57 -4.51 -0.19 -2.85
N ASP A 58 -3.46 -0.61 -3.56
CA ASP A 58 -3.52 -1.78 -4.43
C ASP A 58 -3.77 -3.07 -3.64
N LEU A 59 -3.09 -3.26 -2.49
CA LEU A 59 -3.36 -4.38 -1.59
C LEU A 59 -4.81 -4.41 -1.10
N VAL A 60 -5.37 -3.26 -0.73
CA VAL A 60 -6.77 -3.15 -0.31
C VAL A 60 -7.71 -3.49 -1.46
N LYS A 61 -7.47 -2.95 -2.66
CA LYS A 61 -8.27 -3.25 -3.86
C LYS A 61 -8.23 -4.74 -4.19
N GLN A 62 -7.05 -5.36 -4.20
CA GLN A 62 -6.91 -6.80 -4.45
C GLN A 62 -7.61 -7.66 -3.37
N CYS A 63 -7.52 -7.25 -2.10
CA CYS A 63 -8.20 -7.94 -1.00
C CYS A 63 -9.72 -7.89 -1.17
N LEU A 64 -10.27 -6.71 -1.49
CA LEU A 64 -11.70 -6.55 -1.73
C LEU A 64 -12.16 -7.35 -2.94
N LEU A 65 -11.43 -7.31 -4.07
CA LEU A 65 -11.77 -8.08 -5.27
C LEU A 65 -11.79 -9.59 -5.00
N LYS A 66 -10.75 -10.11 -4.33
CA LYS A 66 -10.68 -11.53 -3.96
C LYS A 66 -11.77 -11.91 -2.94
N GLY A 67 -12.04 -11.03 -1.98
CA GLY A 67 -13.10 -11.19 -1.00
C GLY A 67 -14.48 -11.27 -1.65
N THR A 68 -14.79 -10.36 -2.57
CA THR A 68 -16.05 -10.37 -3.33
C THR A 68 -16.20 -11.65 -4.14
N HIS A 69 -15.13 -12.09 -4.84
CA HIS A 69 -15.17 -13.34 -5.60
C HIS A 69 -15.44 -14.56 -4.70
N LEU A 70 -14.82 -14.62 -3.52
CA LEU A 70 -15.06 -15.68 -2.55
C LEU A 70 -16.49 -15.67 -2.01
N VAL A 71 -16.98 -14.50 -1.59
CA VAL A 71 -18.35 -14.36 -1.06
C VAL A 71 -19.38 -14.72 -2.13
N GLN A 72 -19.16 -14.31 -3.38
CA GLN A 72 -20.02 -14.69 -4.49
C GLN A 72 -20.06 -16.21 -4.68
N ALA A 73 -18.90 -16.87 -4.72
CA ALA A 73 -18.84 -18.33 -4.85
C ALA A 73 -19.52 -19.07 -3.69
N ILE A 74 -19.40 -18.55 -2.46
CA ILE A 74 -20.11 -19.09 -1.29
C ILE A 74 -21.62 -18.88 -1.44
N ALA A 75 -22.06 -17.67 -1.83
CA ALA A 75 -23.47 -17.37 -2.04
C ALA A 75 -24.06 -18.28 -3.11
N ASP A 76 -23.41 -18.42 -4.26
CA ASP A 76 -23.83 -19.31 -5.34
C ASP A 76 -23.95 -20.76 -4.85
N ALA A 77 -22.95 -21.26 -4.10
CA ALA A 77 -22.99 -22.60 -3.51
C ALA A 77 -24.15 -22.77 -2.50
N LEU A 78 -24.43 -21.77 -1.68
CA LEU A 78 -25.50 -21.81 -0.67
C LEU A 78 -26.88 -21.71 -1.31
N PHE A 79 -27.09 -20.83 -2.29
CA PHE A 79 -28.38 -20.63 -2.95
C PHE A 79 -28.71 -21.72 -3.97
N THR A 80 -27.73 -22.55 -4.36
CA THR A 80 -27.98 -23.76 -5.17
C THR A 80 -28.50 -24.93 -4.32
N LEU A 81 -28.40 -24.87 -2.98
CA LEU A 81 -28.90 -25.91 -2.09
C LEU A 81 -30.44 -25.88 -1.99
N PRO A 82 -31.09 -27.03 -1.76
CA PRO A 82 -32.53 -27.07 -1.58
C PRO A 82 -32.93 -26.30 -0.30
N SER A 83 -33.78 -25.29 -0.49
CA SER A 83 -34.41 -24.53 0.60
C SER A 83 -35.78 -25.11 0.92
N THR A 84 -36.09 -25.23 2.22
CA THR A 84 -37.42 -25.59 2.73
C THR A 84 -38.12 -24.33 3.22
N GLU A 85 -39.36 -24.09 2.79
CA GLU A 85 -40.19 -22.99 3.32
C GLU A 85 -40.63 -23.34 4.76
N ASP A 86 -40.23 -22.54 5.74
CA ASP A 86 -40.66 -22.65 7.15
C ASP A 86 -41.43 -21.38 7.58
N VAL A 87 -42.13 -21.43 8.72
CA VAL A 87 -42.93 -20.32 9.26
C VAL A 87 -42.07 -19.07 9.50
N ASP A 88 -40.79 -19.25 9.81
CA ASP A 88 -39.81 -18.19 10.04
C ASP A 88 -39.03 -17.78 8.76
N GLY A 89 -39.31 -18.42 7.61
CA GLY A 89 -38.69 -18.13 6.31
C GLY A 89 -38.01 -19.33 5.64
N PRO A 90 -37.38 -19.14 4.48
CA PRO A 90 -36.72 -20.22 3.74
C PRO A 90 -35.45 -20.69 4.46
N LEU A 91 -35.42 -21.96 4.86
CA LEU A 91 -34.32 -22.61 5.55
C LEU A 91 -33.48 -23.44 4.59
N VAL A 92 -32.17 -23.22 4.56
CA VAL A 92 -31.23 -23.99 3.72
C VAL A 92 -30.63 -25.14 4.52
N ASN A 93 -30.70 -26.36 3.98
CA ASN A 93 -30.07 -27.53 4.60
C ASN A 93 -28.58 -27.61 4.23
N LEU A 94 -27.72 -27.31 5.20
CA LEU A 94 -26.27 -27.35 5.02
C LEU A 94 -25.71 -28.78 5.16
N PRO A 95 -24.70 -29.14 4.35
CA PRO A 95 -24.00 -30.42 4.52
C PRO A 95 -23.24 -30.45 5.86
N PRO A 96 -22.95 -31.64 6.39
CA PRO A 96 -22.18 -31.77 7.62
C PRO A 96 -20.79 -31.12 7.46
N PRO A 97 -20.25 -30.47 8.51
CA PRO A 97 -18.98 -29.77 8.44
C PRO A 97 -17.84 -30.75 8.12
N LEU A 98 -17.15 -30.51 7.01
CA LEU A 98 -16.00 -31.32 6.58
C LEU A 98 -14.76 -31.09 7.47
N THR A 99 -14.61 -29.87 7.98
CA THR A 99 -13.48 -29.47 8.82
C THR A 99 -13.57 -30.12 10.19
N LYS A 100 -12.62 -31.02 10.48
CA LYS A 100 -12.47 -31.61 11.82
C LYS A 100 -11.93 -30.56 12.78
N LEU A 101 -12.79 -30.03 13.63
CA LEU A 101 -12.40 -29.09 14.67
C LEU A 101 -12.05 -29.83 15.98
N PRO A 102 -10.96 -29.45 16.67
CA PRO A 102 -10.68 -29.96 18.00
C PRO A 102 -11.81 -29.52 18.93
N ARG A 103 -12.35 -30.46 19.68
CA ARG A 103 -13.45 -30.16 20.57
C ARG A 103 -12.94 -29.45 21.83
N GLU A 104 -13.67 -28.42 22.24
CA GLU A 104 -13.35 -27.62 23.43
C GLU A 104 -13.34 -28.43 24.74
N LYS A 105 -14.24 -29.41 24.87
CA LYS A 105 -14.42 -30.23 26.07
C LYS A 105 -14.21 -31.71 25.78
N HIS A 106 -13.92 -32.54 26.80
CA HIS A 106 -13.92 -34.01 26.72
C HIS A 106 -15.34 -34.62 26.54
N VAL A 107 -15.46 -35.85 25.99
CA VAL A 107 -16.76 -36.45 25.64
C VAL A 107 -17.19 -37.04 26.95
N ILE A 108 -18.13 -36.38 27.62
CA ILE A 108 -18.70 -36.98 28.81
C ILE A 108 -19.50 -38.17 28.30
N PRO A 109 -19.13 -39.41 28.64
CA PRO A 109 -19.90 -40.57 28.22
C PRO A 109 -21.30 -40.48 28.84
N HIS A 110 -22.34 -40.84 28.09
CA HIS A 110 -23.75 -40.67 28.49
C HIS A 110 -24.08 -41.29 29.87
N SER A 111 -23.32 -42.30 30.31
CA SER A 111 -23.44 -42.91 31.64
C SER A 111 -23.12 -41.94 32.78
N TYR A 112 -22.14 -41.04 32.64
CA TYR A 112 -21.69 -40.13 33.69
C TYR A 112 -22.65 -38.96 33.94
N SER A 113 -23.37 -38.50 32.91
CA SER A 113 -24.41 -37.47 33.03
C SER A 113 -25.60 -37.91 33.89
N SER A 114 -25.92 -39.21 33.91
CA SER A 114 -26.98 -39.77 34.74
C SER A 114 -26.59 -39.82 36.23
N PHE A 115 -25.31 -40.07 36.55
CA PHE A 115 -24.83 -40.08 37.94
C PHE A 115 -24.84 -38.69 38.58
N LYS A 116 -24.50 -37.64 37.82
CA LYS A 116 -24.53 -36.26 38.31
C LYS A 116 -25.97 -35.77 38.57
N SER A 117 -26.92 -36.18 37.73
CA SER A 117 -28.35 -35.90 37.94
C SER A 117 -28.91 -36.56 39.20
N LYS A 118 -28.36 -37.71 39.62
CA LYS A 118 -28.78 -38.42 40.83
C LYS A 118 -28.07 -37.95 42.10
N GLY A 119 -27.30 -36.87 42.05
CA GLY A 119 -26.71 -36.24 43.23
C GLY A 119 -25.52 -36.99 43.86
N TYR A 120 -24.97 -38.00 43.18
CA TYR A 120 -23.77 -38.66 43.66
C TYR A 120 -22.53 -37.80 43.35
N LYS A 121 -21.84 -37.38 44.42
CA LYS A 121 -20.58 -36.63 44.34
C LYS A 121 -19.44 -37.64 44.21
N ILE A 122 -18.73 -37.58 43.08
CA ILE A 122 -17.47 -38.31 42.87
C ILE A 122 -16.34 -37.50 43.49
#